data_AF-A0A8J6NQE0-F1
#
_entry.id   AF-A0A8J6NQE0-F1
#
_cell.length_a   1.000
_cell.length_b   1.000
_cell.length_c   1.000
_cell.angle_alpha   90.00
_cell.angle_beta   90.00
_cell.angle_gamma   90.00
#
_symmetry.space_group_name_H-M   'P 1'
#
loop_
_entity.id
_entity.type
_entity.pdbx_description
1 polymer ?
#
loop_
_entity_poly.entity_id
_entity_poly.type
_entity_poly.pdbx_seq_one_letter_code
_entity_poly.pdbx_strand_id
1 'polypeptide(L)'
;GEITAKIFGGQIRLYDLGASGIFTLAPAYTLNAQWDDLLLSEMTTDTAFGKIEGVLKGHIRDFEIAYGQPQRFDLLLETIKKKRIPQRISLRAVENIAQIGGGQSPFMGLAGGFASLFKTFPYQKIGIQAYLENDVFMINGTIKEGGTEYLVKRGSFSGVNVVNQNTDNRIRFKDMLKRVKRITSKGGSVVK
;
A
#
# COMPACT_ATOMS: atom_id res chain seq x y z
N GLY A 1 -9.65 0.16 25.10
CA GLY A 1 -10.44 1.33 24.66
C GLY A 1 -10.42 1.38 23.14
N GLU A 2 -11.42 2.00 22.52
CA GLU A 2 -11.53 2.12 21.05
C GLU A 2 -11.63 3.61 20.66
N ILE A 3 -10.94 3.98 19.58
CA ILE A 3 -11.02 5.31 18.95
C ILE A 3 -11.52 5.12 17.53
N THR A 4 -12.56 5.84 17.14
CA THR A 4 -13.09 5.83 15.78
C THR A 4 -13.00 7.24 15.19
N ALA A 5 -12.54 7.34 13.93
CA ALA A 5 -12.50 8.58 13.16
C ALA A 5 -13.13 8.39 11.78
N LYS A 6 -13.87 9.38 11.31
CA LYS A 6 -14.36 9.45 9.92
C LYS A 6 -13.39 10.28 9.10
N ILE A 7 -12.78 9.69 8.09
CA ILE A 7 -11.77 10.33 7.26
C ILE A 7 -11.76 9.70 5.87
N PHE A 8 -11.41 10.47 4.84
CA PHE A 8 -11.37 10.02 3.45
C PHE A 8 -12.68 9.40 2.96
N GLY A 9 -13.82 9.94 3.39
CA GLY A 9 -15.16 9.40 3.09
C GLY A 9 -15.52 8.07 3.78
N GLY A 10 -14.61 7.47 4.55
CA GLY A 10 -14.83 6.21 5.27
C GLY A 10 -14.57 6.33 6.76
N GLN A 11 -14.21 5.21 7.38
CA GLN A 11 -13.97 5.12 8.82
C GLN A 11 -12.67 4.39 9.10
N ILE A 12 -11.92 4.89 10.08
CA ILE A 12 -10.78 4.20 10.69
C ILE A 12 -11.11 3.97 12.16
N ARG A 13 -10.90 2.74 12.63
CA ARG A 13 -11.10 2.30 14.01
C ARG A 13 -9.77 1.82 14.57
N LEU A 14 -9.35 2.37 15.69
CA LEU A 14 -8.18 1.93 16.47
C LEU A 14 -8.67 1.27 17.75
N TYR A 15 -8.13 0.11 18.08
CA TYR A 15 -8.56 -0.67 19.24
C TYR A 15 -7.38 -1.45 19.83
N ASP A 16 -7.59 -2.06 20.99
CA ASP A 16 -6.57 -2.81 21.74
C ASP A 16 -5.27 -2.02 21.95
N LEU A 17 -5.40 -0.74 22.27
CA LEU A 17 -4.27 0.12 22.59
C LEU A 17 -3.57 -0.38 23.86
N GLY A 18 -2.28 -0.68 23.75
CA GLY A 18 -1.45 -1.13 24.84
C GLY A 18 -0.14 -0.36 24.92
N ALA A 19 0.40 -0.25 26.12
CA ALA A 19 1.73 0.28 26.36
C ALA A 19 2.43 -0.58 27.42
N SER A 20 3.70 -0.89 27.19
CA SER A 20 4.53 -1.67 28.11
C SER A 20 5.90 -1.01 28.25
N GLY A 21 6.57 -1.23 29.38
CA GLY A 21 7.89 -0.65 29.63
C GLY A 21 7.93 0.89 29.62
N ILE A 22 6.80 1.57 29.87
CA ILE A 22 6.67 3.04 29.75
C ILE A 22 7.59 3.85 30.69
N PHE A 23 8.10 3.24 31.75
CA PHE A 23 9.07 3.84 32.67
C PHE A 23 10.50 3.31 32.48
N THR A 24 10.75 2.62 31.37
CA THR A 24 12.05 2.06 31.01
C THR A 24 12.67 2.84 29.84
N LEU A 25 13.92 2.55 29.50
CA LEU A 25 14.59 3.12 28.32
C LEU A 25 14.02 2.61 26.99
N ALA A 26 13.09 1.66 27.02
CA ALA A 26 12.58 0.94 25.87
C ALA A 26 11.05 0.78 25.92
N PRO A 27 10.27 1.87 25.90
CA PRO A 27 8.81 1.76 25.86
C PRO A 27 8.37 1.08 24.56
N ALA A 28 7.38 0.20 24.68
CA ALA A 28 6.71 -0.42 23.55
C ALA A 28 5.22 -0.09 23.55
N TYR A 29 4.68 0.12 22.36
CA TYR A 29 3.28 0.47 22.14
C TYR A 29 2.66 -0.52 21.18
N THR A 30 1.46 -0.97 21.48
CA THR A 30 0.69 -1.87 20.63
C THR A 30 -0.65 -1.26 20.27
N LEU A 31 -1.12 -1.56 19.06
CA LEU A 31 -2.46 -1.21 18.62
C LEU A 31 -2.92 -2.13 17.50
N ASN A 32 -4.24 -2.20 17.33
CA ASN A 32 -4.86 -2.68 16.12
C ASN A 32 -5.57 -1.51 15.43
N ALA A 33 -5.62 -1.51 14.11
CA ALA A 33 -6.50 -0.61 13.38
C ALA A 33 -7.20 -1.32 12.22
N GLN A 34 -8.44 -0.93 11.98
CA GLN A 34 -9.25 -1.38 10.86
C GLN A 34 -9.77 -0.16 10.11
N TRP A 35 -9.89 -0.25 8.80
CA TRP A 35 -10.50 0.78 8.00
C TRP A 35 -11.46 0.20 6.98
N ASP A 36 -12.56 0.91 6.81
CA ASP A 36 -13.64 0.53 5.92
C ASP A 36 -14.05 1.73 5.09
N ASP A 37 -14.31 1.47 3.81
CA ASP A 37 -14.84 2.43 2.85
C ASP A 37 -13.99 3.70 2.61
N LEU A 38 -12.66 3.63 2.77
CA LEU A 38 -11.79 4.76 2.49
C LEU A 38 -11.72 5.04 0.98
N LEU A 39 -11.95 6.28 0.57
CA LEU A 39 -11.84 6.73 -0.82
C LEU A 39 -10.38 6.95 -1.18
N LEU A 40 -9.83 6.07 -2.02
CA LEU A 40 -8.44 6.16 -2.48
C LEU A 40 -8.16 7.47 -3.23
N SER A 41 -9.17 8.05 -3.87
CA SER A 41 -9.03 9.34 -4.55
C SER A 41 -8.69 10.45 -3.56
N GLU A 42 -9.24 10.45 -2.36
CA GLU A 42 -8.93 11.45 -1.34
C GLU A 42 -7.56 11.19 -0.68
N MET A 43 -7.15 9.92 -0.58
CA MET A 43 -5.87 9.54 0.03
C MET A 43 -4.65 9.78 -0.87
N THR A 44 -4.83 9.76 -2.19
CA THR A 44 -3.70 9.66 -3.14
C THR A 44 -3.59 10.85 -4.09
N THR A 45 -4.63 11.69 -4.20
CA THR A 45 -4.59 12.90 -5.03
C THR A 45 -3.53 13.87 -4.52
N ASP A 46 -2.81 14.50 -5.44
CA ASP A 46 -1.71 15.44 -5.17
C ASP A 46 -0.53 14.88 -4.34
N THR A 47 -0.47 13.55 -4.17
CA THR A 47 0.66 12.88 -3.54
C THR A 47 1.72 12.47 -4.55
N ALA A 48 2.95 12.29 -4.08
CA ALA A 48 4.04 11.71 -4.86
C ALA A 48 3.78 10.24 -5.25
N PHE A 49 2.80 9.59 -4.63
CA PHE A 49 2.41 8.21 -4.93
C PHE A 49 1.66 8.10 -6.26
N GLY A 50 0.91 9.15 -6.65
CA GLY A 50 0.05 9.15 -7.83
C GLY A 50 -1.38 8.72 -7.52
N LYS A 51 -2.32 9.23 -8.30
CA LYS A 51 -3.76 9.05 -8.09
C LYS A 51 -4.20 7.59 -8.27
N ILE A 52 -5.02 7.12 -7.34
CA ILE A 52 -5.78 5.87 -7.39
C ILE A 52 -7.25 6.20 -7.09
N GLU A 53 -8.16 5.66 -7.89
CA GLU A 53 -9.60 5.73 -7.67
C GLU A 53 -10.09 4.34 -7.25
N GLY A 54 -11.01 4.28 -6.30
CA GLY A 54 -11.55 3.05 -5.74
C GLY A 54 -11.82 3.19 -4.24
N VAL A 55 -12.35 2.13 -3.65
CA VAL A 55 -12.65 2.07 -2.22
C VAL A 55 -11.72 1.07 -1.56
N LEU A 56 -10.99 1.51 -0.54
CA LEU A 56 -10.05 0.70 0.23
C LEU A 56 -10.71 0.23 1.53
N LYS A 57 -10.53 -1.06 1.82
CA LYS A 57 -10.76 -1.67 3.13
C LYS A 57 -9.50 -2.39 3.59
N GLY A 58 -9.42 -2.70 4.88
CA GLY A 58 -8.27 -3.43 5.38
C GLY A 58 -8.07 -3.26 6.88
N HIS A 59 -6.90 -3.68 7.34
CA HIS A 59 -6.50 -3.58 8.72
C HIS A 59 -4.98 -3.61 8.86
N ILE A 60 -4.53 -3.18 10.03
CA ILE A 60 -3.24 -3.53 10.59
C ILE A 60 -3.49 -4.20 11.95
N ARG A 61 -2.98 -5.41 12.12
CA ARG A 61 -3.12 -6.23 13.33
C ARG A 61 -1.76 -6.45 13.98
N ASP A 62 -1.79 -6.60 15.30
CA ASP A 62 -0.63 -6.86 16.15
C ASP A 62 0.51 -5.85 15.93
N PHE A 63 0.15 -4.59 15.62
CA PHE A 63 1.12 -3.55 15.36
C PHE A 63 1.85 -3.23 16.65
N GLU A 64 3.17 -3.35 16.62
CA GLU A 64 4.04 -3.08 17.75
C GLU A 64 5.13 -2.10 17.33
N ILE A 65 5.29 -1.02 18.09
CA ILE A 65 6.43 -0.10 17.99
C ILE A 65 7.26 -0.22 19.26
N ALA A 66 8.56 -0.40 19.10
CA ALA A 66 9.56 -0.25 20.16
C ALA A 66 10.73 0.58 19.64
N TYR A 67 11.38 1.35 20.51
CA TYR A 67 12.50 2.23 20.14
C TYR A 67 12.20 3.19 18.97
N GLY A 68 10.93 3.60 18.83
CA GLY A 68 10.48 4.48 17.74
C GLY A 68 10.42 3.81 16.36
N GLN A 69 10.48 2.48 16.28
CA GLN A 69 10.42 1.73 15.02
C GLN A 69 9.37 0.61 15.09
N PRO A 70 8.62 0.33 14.01
CA PRO A 70 7.79 -0.85 13.90
C PRO A 70 8.60 -2.13 14.08
N GLN A 71 8.12 -3.03 14.93
CA GLN A 71 8.74 -4.34 15.22
C GLN A 71 7.92 -5.49 14.66
N ARG A 72 6.58 -5.36 14.67
CA ARG A 72 5.65 -6.38 14.19
C ARG A 72 4.39 -5.78 13.61
N PHE A 73 3.81 -6.42 12.59
CA PHE A 73 2.41 -6.26 12.17
C PHE A 73 1.97 -7.29 11.12
N ASP A 74 0.64 -7.46 10.97
CA ASP A 74 -0.05 -7.99 9.78
C ASP A 74 -0.89 -6.87 9.16
N LEU A 75 -0.56 -6.46 7.93
CA LEU A 75 -1.22 -5.39 7.18
C LEU A 75 -1.96 -6.00 5.99
N LEU A 76 -3.27 -5.75 5.88
CA LEU A 76 -4.07 -6.06 4.72
C LEU A 76 -4.63 -4.78 4.10
N LEU A 77 -4.45 -4.63 2.79
CA LEU A 77 -5.00 -3.53 1.98
C LEU A 77 -5.70 -4.12 0.77
N GLU A 78 -7.02 -3.92 0.65
CA GLU A 78 -7.78 -4.41 -0.49
C GLU A 78 -8.75 -3.36 -1.03
N THR A 79 -8.83 -3.25 -2.35
CA THR A 79 -9.91 -2.51 -2.99
C THR A 79 -11.17 -3.35 -3.10
N ILE A 80 -12.32 -2.73 -2.85
CA ILE A 80 -13.64 -3.32 -3.09
C ILE A 80 -14.40 -2.55 -4.16
N LYS A 81 -15.24 -3.27 -4.91
CA LYS A 81 -16.14 -2.67 -5.90
C LYS A 81 -17.29 -1.99 -5.17
N LYS A 82 -17.50 -0.70 -5.43
CA LYS A 82 -18.72 0.02 -5.07
C LYS A 82 -19.38 0.65 -6.30
N LYS A 83 -20.71 0.63 -6.30
CA LYS A 83 -21.51 1.20 -7.39
C LYS A 83 -21.16 2.68 -7.57
N ARG A 84 -20.98 3.11 -8.83
CA ARG A 84 -20.61 4.48 -9.23
C ARG A 84 -19.22 4.98 -8.77
N ILE A 85 -18.38 4.14 -8.18
CA ILE A 85 -16.99 4.49 -7.87
C ILE A 85 -16.07 3.79 -8.89
N PRO A 86 -15.35 4.53 -9.74
CA PRO A 86 -14.46 3.93 -10.72
C PRO A 86 -13.23 3.32 -10.04
N GLN A 87 -12.69 2.25 -10.62
CA GLN A 87 -11.41 1.67 -10.21
C GLN A 87 -10.37 1.94 -11.29
N ARG A 88 -9.63 3.04 -11.10
CA ARG A 88 -8.59 3.48 -12.03
C ARG A 88 -7.31 3.81 -11.28
N ILE A 89 -6.18 3.56 -11.92
CA ILE A 89 -4.86 3.78 -11.33
C ILE A 89 -4.00 4.58 -12.31
N SER A 90 -3.33 5.62 -11.83
CA SER A 90 -2.39 6.40 -12.63
C SER A 90 -1.12 5.59 -12.94
N LEU A 91 -0.45 5.92 -14.04
CA LEU A 91 0.85 5.35 -14.39
C LEU A 91 1.84 5.42 -13.22
N ARG A 92 1.94 6.60 -12.60
CA ARG A 92 2.80 6.84 -11.44
C ARG A 92 2.49 5.90 -10.27
N ALA A 93 1.21 5.67 -9.96
CA ALA A 93 0.82 4.75 -8.91
C ALA A 93 1.16 3.28 -9.25
N VAL A 94 1.00 2.87 -10.51
CA VAL A 94 1.43 1.53 -10.96
C VAL A 94 2.93 1.35 -10.74
N GLU A 95 3.75 2.31 -11.18
CA GLU A 95 5.21 2.26 -11.03
C GLU A 95 5.64 2.19 -9.56
N ASN A 96 4.99 2.99 -8.71
CA ASN A 96 5.27 3.02 -7.28
C ASN A 96 4.91 1.70 -6.58
N ILE A 97 3.76 1.08 -6.90
CA ILE A 97 3.39 -0.24 -6.37
C ILE A 97 4.40 -1.30 -6.82
N ALA A 98 4.79 -1.30 -8.10
CA ALA A 98 5.79 -2.24 -8.62
C ALA A 98 7.13 -2.11 -7.88
N GLN A 99 7.58 -0.87 -7.67
CA GLN A 99 8.83 -0.59 -6.96
C GLN A 99 8.79 -1.07 -5.48
N ILE A 100 7.65 -0.95 -4.80
CA ILE A 100 7.47 -1.47 -3.43
C ILE A 100 7.54 -2.99 -3.43
N GLY A 101 6.79 -3.64 -4.33
CA GLY A 101 6.74 -5.10 -4.50
C GLY A 101 8.05 -5.74 -4.96
N GLY A 102 9.10 -4.96 -5.19
CA GLY A 102 10.39 -5.46 -5.69
C GLY A 102 10.37 -5.85 -7.16
N GLY A 103 9.29 -5.51 -7.88
CA GLY A 103 9.18 -5.70 -9.30
C GLY A 103 9.77 -4.54 -10.11
N GLN A 104 10.11 -4.82 -11.35
CA GLN A 104 10.40 -3.79 -12.34
C GLN A 104 9.10 -3.11 -12.80
N SER A 105 9.21 -1.90 -13.35
CA SER A 105 8.05 -1.21 -13.92
C SER A 105 7.39 -2.12 -14.98
N PRO A 106 6.06 -2.33 -14.96
CA PRO A 106 5.36 -3.04 -16.03
C PRO A 106 5.53 -2.40 -17.41
N PHE A 107 6.08 -1.19 -17.42
CA PHE A 107 6.30 -0.33 -18.57
C PHE A 107 7.78 -0.25 -18.97
N MET A 108 8.63 -1.17 -18.52
CA MET A 108 10.04 -1.18 -18.91
C MET A 108 10.17 -1.68 -20.37
N GLY A 109 10.60 -0.80 -21.29
CA GLY A 109 10.87 -1.15 -22.70
C GLY A 109 9.88 -0.62 -23.74
N LEU A 110 8.79 0.03 -23.32
CA LEU A 110 7.88 0.72 -24.24
C LEU A 110 8.31 2.18 -24.34
N ALA A 111 8.82 2.54 -25.52
CA ALA A 111 9.09 3.93 -25.87
C ALA A 111 7.84 4.76 -25.56
N GLY A 112 8.02 5.91 -24.88
CA GLY A 112 6.99 6.69 -24.17
C GLY A 112 5.72 7.15 -24.93
N GLY A 113 5.41 6.60 -26.11
CA GLY A 113 4.24 6.90 -26.92
C GLY A 113 2.90 6.46 -26.32
N PHE A 114 2.84 5.38 -25.53
CA PHE A 114 1.58 4.95 -24.88
C PHE A 114 1.30 5.63 -23.54
N ALA A 115 2.34 6.01 -22.80
CA ALA A 115 2.24 6.63 -21.47
C ALA A 115 1.65 8.05 -21.49
N SER A 116 1.83 8.78 -22.61
CA SER A 116 1.30 10.15 -22.78
C SER A 116 -0.21 10.17 -23.08
N LEU A 117 -0.75 9.14 -23.75
CA LEU A 117 -2.14 9.09 -24.20
C LEU A 117 -3.13 8.61 -23.13
N PHE A 118 -2.68 7.85 -22.13
CA PHE A 118 -3.53 7.33 -21.05
C PHE A 118 -3.08 7.84 -19.67
N LYS A 119 -3.81 8.83 -19.12
CA LYS A 119 -3.54 9.34 -17.76
C LYS A 119 -3.78 8.30 -16.65
N THR A 120 -4.65 7.32 -16.89
CA THR A 120 -5.04 6.28 -15.91
C THR A 120 -5.48 4.99 -16.60
N PHE A 121 -5.30 3.85 -15.91
CA PHE A 121 -5.64 2.50 -16.35
C PHE A 121 -6.75 1.89 -15.49
N PRO A 122 -7.71 1.13 -16.05
CA PRO A 122 -8.68 0.39 -15.26
C PRO A 122 -8.04 -0.81 -14.55
N TYR A 123 -8.41 -1.05 -13.29
CA TYR A 123 -7.99 -2.24 -12.54
C TYR A 123 -9.20 -2.97 -11.93
N GLN A 124 -9.07 -4.29 -11.76
CA GLN A 124 -10.10 -5.15 -11.17
C GLN A 124 -9.99 -5.19 -9.65
N LYS A 125 -8.77 -5.35 -9.13
CA LYS A 125 -8.49 -5.39 -7.69
C LYS A 125 -7.05 -4.98 -7.43
N ILE A 126 -6.84 -4.15 -6.42
CA ILE A 126 -5.57 -3.99 -5.72
C ILE A 126 -5.72 -4.78 -4.42
N GLY A 127 -4.73 -5.59 -4.10
CA GLY A 127 -4.81 -6.42 -2.92
C GLY A 127 -3.43 -6.82 -2.44
N ILE A 128 -2.99 -6.21 -1.35
CA ILE A 128 -1.66 -6.30 -0.78
C ILE A 128 -1.78 -6.82 0.64
N GLN A 129 -0.99 -7.83 0.97
CA GLN A 129 -0.77 -8.23 2.35
C GLN A 129 0.70 -8.07 2.68
N ALA A 130 1.01 -7.54 3.85
CA ALA A 130 2.38 -7.35 4.30
C ALA A 130 2.52 -7.75 5.77
N TYR A 131 3.62 -8.41 6.08
CA TYR A 131 3.93 -8.85 7.43
C TYR A 131 5.30 -8.30 7.83
N LEU A 132 5.43 -7.90 9.08
CA LEU A 132 6.71 -7.58 9.69
C LEU A 132 6.88 -8.43 10.93
N GLU A 133 8.03 -9.07 11.07
CA GLU A 133 8.45 -9.72 12.30
C GLU A 133 9.98 -9.73 12.38
N ASN A 134 10.54 -9.13 13.43
CA ASN A 134 11.99 -9.17 13.73
C ASN A 134 12.89 -8.77 12.52
N ASP A 135 12.66 -7.60 11.91
CA ASP A 135 13.33 -7.08 10.69
C ASP A 135 13.02 -7.84 9.39
N VAL A 136 12.33 -8.99 9.45
CA VAL A 136 11.86 -9.70 8.25
C VAL A 136 10.54 -9.10 7.81
N PHE A 137 10.57 -8.40 6.68
CA PHE A 137 9.39 -7.85 6.04
C PHE A 137 8.98 -8.73 4.85
N MET A 138 7.72 -9.12 4.82
CA MET A 138 7.10 -9.83 3.71
C MET A 138 6.04 -8.97 3.04
N ILE A 139 5.95 -9.04 1.71
CA ILE A 139 4.87 -8.41 0.94
C ILE A 139 4.37 -9.38 -0.12
N ASN A 140 3.06 -9.51 -0.21
CA ASN A 140 2.37 -10.47 -1.05
C ASN A 140 1.16 -9.82 -1.71
N GLY A 141 0.84 -10.33 -2.90
CA GLY A 141 -0.46 -10.12 -3.54
C GLY A 141 -1.53 -11.05 -2.96
N THR A 142 -2.73 -10.53 -2.77
CA THR A 142 -3.90 -11.33 -2.33
C THR A 142 -4.55 -12.11 -3.49
N ILE A 143 -4.14 -11.84 -4.73
CA ILE A 143 -4.68 -12.49 -5.93
C ILE A 143 -3.62 -13.43 -6.51
N LYS A 144 -3.95 -14.72 -6.62
CA LYS A 144 -3.10 -15.76 -7.20
C LYS A 144 -3.86 -16.47 -8.31
N GLU A 145 -3.38 -16.37 -9.55
CA GLU A 145 -4.00 -17.03 -10.71
C GLU A 145 -2.92 -17.59 -11.63
N GLY A 146 -3.05 -18.86 -12.04
CA GLY A 146 -2.12 -19.49 -12.99
C GLY A 146 -0.66 -19.45 -12.53
N GLY A 147 -0.38 -19.59 -11.23
CA GLY A 147 0.96 -19.52 -10.65
C GLY A 147 1.54 -18.10 -10.53
N THR A 148 0.78 -17.06 -10.87
CA THR A 148 1.21 -15.66 -10.76
C THR A 148 0.52 -14.97 -9.58
N GLU A 149 1.30 -14.27 -8.75
CA GLU A 149 0.80 -13.47 -7.64
C GLU A 149 0.73 -11.98 -8.05
N TYR A 150 -0.43 -11.33 -7.86
CA TYR A 150 -0.68 -9.97 -8.29
C TYR A 150 -0.91 -9.02 -7.11
N LEU A 151 -0.18 -7.90 -7.09
CA LEU A 151 -0.47 -6.74 -6.24
C LEU A 151 -1.60 -5.89 -6.83
N VAL A 152 -1.63 -5.80 -8.16
CA VAL A 152 -2.69 -5.14 -8.94
C VAL A 152 -3.10 -6.08 -10.07
N LYS A 153 -4.40 -6.38 -10.15
CA LYS A 153 -5.01 -7.16 -11.22
C LYS A 153 -5.71 -6.24 -12.21
N ARG A 154 -5.43 -6.38 -13.50
CA ARG A 154 -6.04 -5.58 -14.58
C ARG A 154 -7.56 -5.77 -14.66
N GLY A 155 -8.29 -4.69 -14.99
CA GLY A 155 -9.76 -4.71 -15.12
C GLY A 155 -10.27 -5.15 -16.50
N SER A 156 -9.47 -4.93 -17.54
CA SER A 156 -9.79 -5.20 -18.94
C SER A 156 -8.48 -5.34 -19.73
N PHE A 157 -8.57 -5.54 -21.05
CA PHE A 157 -7.38 -5.62 -21.92
C PHE A 157 -6.52 -4.35 -21.90
N SER A 158 -7.09 -3.19 -21.58
CA SER A 158 -6.38 -1.90 -21.43
C SER A 158 -5.90 -1.63 -20.00
N GLY A 159 -6.13 -2.55 -19.06
CA GLY A 159 -5.64 -2.45 -17.69
C GLY A 159 -4.22 -3.01 -17.52
N VAL A 160 -3.65 -2.79 -16.34
CA VAL A 160 -2.25 -3.17 -16.05
C VAL A 160 -2.21 -4.16 -14.90
N ASN A 161 -1.37 -5.18 -15.04
CA ASN A 161 -1.04 -6.09 -13.95
C ASN A 161 0.25 -5.61 -13.27
N VAL A 162 0.27 -5.65 -11.95
CA VAL A 162 1.51 -5.56 -11.16
C VAL A 162 1.70 -6.91 -10.49
N VAL A 163 2.71 -7.63 -10.95
CA VAL A 163 3.06 -8.96 -10.44
C VAL A 163 4.07 -8.79 -9.31
N ASN A 164 3.90 -9.57 -8.25
CA ASN A 164 4.95 -9.68 -7.25
C ASN A 164 6.08 -10.54 -7.82
N GLN A 165 7.24 -9.91 -8.08
CA GLN A 165 8.42 -10.59 -8.63
C GLN A 165 9.35 -11.12 -7.54
N ASN A 166 9.03 -10.89 -6.26
CA ASN A 166 9.86 -11.36 -5.16
C ASN A 166 9.56 -12.82 -4.83
N THR A 167 10.34 -13.76 -5.38
CA THR A 167 10.10 -15.21 -5.22
C THR A 167 10.14 -15.67 -3.76
N ASP A 168 10.99 -15.05 -2.92
CA ASP A 168 11.11 -15.39 -1.48
C ASP A 168 10.20 -14.49 -0.60
N ASN A 169 9.60 -13.44 -1.18
CA ASN A 169 8.80 -12.41 -0.51
C ASN A 169 9.44 -11.70 0.68
N ARG A 170 10.64 -12.10 1.12
CA ARG A 170 11.32 -11.60 2.32
C ARG A 170 12.37 -10.56 1.96
N ILE A 171 12.33 -9.43 2.65
CA ILE A 171 13.38 -8.39 2.61
C ILE A 171 13.57 -7.82 4.01
N ARG A 172 14.72 -7.18 4.24
CA ARG A 172 14.92 -6.43 5.48
C ARG A 172 14.00 -5.22 5.52
N PHE A 173 13.38 -4.95 6.66
CA PHE A 173 12.43 -3.84 6.80
C PHE A 173 13.07 -2.50 6.42
N LYS A 174 14.34 -2.28 6.80
CA LYS A 174 15.10 -1.08 6.41
C LYS A 174 15.17 -0.87 4.90
N ASP A 175 15.24 -1.95 4.10
CA ASP A 175 15.35 -1.86 2.65
C ASP A 175 13.98 -1.56 2.02
N MET A 176 12.90 -2.06 2.63
CA MET A 176 11.54 -1.62 2.30
C MET A 176 11.37 -0.11 2.57
N LEU A 177 11.79 0.38 3.75
CA LEU A 177 11.70 1.81 4.09
C LEU A 177 12.46 2.68 3.07
N LYS A 178 13.63 2.24 2.58
CA LYS A 178 14.35 2.93 1.51
C LYS A 178 13.52 3.01 0.22
N ARG A 179 12.80 1.94 -0.15
CA ARG A 179 11.93 1.92 -1.34
C ARG A 179 10.77 2.90 -1.19
N VAL A 180 10.12 2.92 -0.03
CA VAL A 180 9.02 3.86 0.27
C VAL A 180 9.52 5.31 0.30
N LYS A 181 10.66 5.58 0.96
CA LYS A 181 11.26 6.91 1.02
C LYS A 181 11.59 7.45 -0.38
N ARG A 182 12.08 6.60 -1.29
CA ARG A 182 12.33 7.00 -2.69
C ARG A 182 11.06 7.46 -3.40
N ILE A 183 9.91 6.92 -3.06
CA ILE A 183 8.61 7.29 -3.65
C ILE A 183 8.15 8.63 -3.10
N THR A 184 8.25 8.84 -1.78
CA THR A 184 7.80 10.08 -1.13
C THR A 184 8.71 11.27 -1.42
N SER A 185 10.04 11.07 -1.49
CA SER A 185 11.00 12.16 -1.78
C SER A 185 10.93 12.69 -3.22
N LYS A 186 10.43 11.90 -4.19
CA LYS A 186 10.26 12.35 -5.59
C LYS A 186 9.15 13.40 -5.78
N GLY A 187 8.39 13.75 -4.74
CA GLY A 187 7.38 14.82 -4.78
C GLY A 187 7.79 16.14 -4.12
N GLY A 188 9.01 16.23 -3.58
CA GLY A 188 9.50 17.40 -2.86
C GLY A 188 10.13 18.45 -3.78
N SER A 189 9.35 19.09 -4.66
CA SER A 189 9.66 20.47 -5.03
C SER A 189 9.07 21.36 -3.94
N VAL A 190 9.96 21.86 -3.09
CA VAL A 190 9.69 22.90 -2.09
C VAL A 190 9.07 24.10 -2.81
N VAL A 191 7.82 24.41 -2.51
CA VAL A 191 7.27 25.75 -2.77
C VAL A 191 7.90 26.65 -1.72
N LYS A 192 8.65 27.65 -2.19
CA LYS A 192 9.17 28.76 -1.37
C LYS A 192 8.04 29.56 -0.75
#